data_AF-A0A9E3G4B7-F1
#
_entry.id   AF-A0A9E3G4B7-F1
#
_cell.length_a   1.000
_cell.length_b   1.000
_cell.length_c   1.000
_cell.angle_alpha   90.00
_cell.angle_beta   90.00
_cell.angle_gamma   90.00
#
_symmetry.space_group_name_H-M   'P 1'
#
loop_
_entity.id
_entity.type
_entity.pdbx_description
1 polymer ?
#
loop_
_entity_poly.entity_id
_entity_poly.type
_entity_poly.pdbx_seq_one_letter_code
_entity_poly.pdbx_strand_id
1 'polypeptide(L)'
;MPDKIILSTVSAWALGDRFEDTVAQKNAALREAKVAKLDGDLSENAPYQAAKEKFRTMGRIQRRLTREMNDLIAQGHTLVDPLSWVPSDPAAPAVAQIEIGTVVTLDWNGATDSFLVAGARDNHLPEEGDLVPIPYNSPLGKALLGRKTGERFTAEINGRRQEIDVASVRRPTREEIFRVFPSLQPETGEA
;
A
#
# COMPACT_ATOMS: atom_id res chain seq x y z
N MET A 1 -13.62 -20.77 7.65
CA MET A 1 -12.21 -20.43 7.37
C MET A 1 -12.07 -18.93 7.63
N PRO A 2 -10.98 -18.42 8.23
CA PRO A 2 -10.79 -16.97 8.29
C PRO A 2 -10.77 -16.43 6.85
N ASP A 3 -11.42 -15.30 6.63
CA ASP A 3 -11.42 -14.64 5.32
C ASP A 3 -9.97 -14.27 4.96
N LYS A 4 -9.52 -14.71 3.78
CA LYS A 4 -8.15 -14.45 3.31
C LYS A 4 -7.93 -12.94 3.16
N ILE A 5 -6.74 -12.48 3.53
CA ILE A 5 -6.38 -11.08 3.37
C ILE A 5 -6.24 -10.74 1.88
N ILE A 6 -7.00 -9.75 1.40
CA ILE A 6 -6.88 -9.27 0.02
C ILE A 6 -5.68 -8.32 -0.10
N LEU A 7 -4.82 -8.58 -1.06
CA LEU A 7 -3.66 -7.76 -1.40
C LEU A 7 -3.72 -7.39 -2.88
N SER A 8 -3.38 -6.15 -3.23
CA SER A 8 -3.11 -5.85 -4.63
C SER A 8 -1.83 -6.58 -5.08
N THR A 9 -1.77 -6.96 -6.36
CA THR A 9 -0.55 -7.48 -6.99
C THR A 9 0.62 -6.50 -6.82
N VAL A 10 0.35 -5.20 -6.96
CA VAL A 10 1.34 -4.13 -6.82
C VAL A 10 1.94 -4.09 -5.42
N SER A 11 1.11 -4.13 -4.37
CA SER A 11 1.60 -4.17 -2.98
C SER A 11 2.38 -5.45 -2.68
N ALA A 12 2.02 -6.58 -3.30
CA ALA A 12 2.75 -7.83 -3.14
C ALA A 12 4.14 -7.76 -3.80
N TRP A 13 4.24 -7.22 -5.02
CA TRP A 13 5.51 -7.01 -5.70
C TRP A 13 6.40 -6.03 -4.96
N ALA A 14 5.85 -4.87 -4.55
CA ALA A 14 6.60 -3.88 -3.77
C ALA A 14 7.14 -4.45 -2.45
N LEU A 15 6.45 -5.41 -1.82
CA LEU A 15 6.96 -6.10 -0.64
C LEU A 15 8.16 -7.01 -0.97
N GLY A 16 8.10 -7.72 -2.10
CA GLY A 16 9.20 -8.53 -2.63
C GLY A 16 10.41 -7.67 -2.99
N ASP A 17 10.22 -6.64 -3.80
CA ASP A 17 11.30 -5.74 -4.25
C ASP A 17 12.02 -5.09 -3.07
N ARG A 18 11.25 -4.58 -2.09
CA ARG A 18 11.84 -4.01 -0.86
C ARG A 18 12.64 -5.03 -0.07
N PHE A 19 12.24 -6.30 -0.07
CA PHE A 19 13.01 -7.36 0.58
C PHE A 19 14.32 -7.62 -0.15
N GLU A 20 14.29 -7.75 -1.48
CA GLU A 20 15.46 -7.96 -2.32
C GLU A 20 16.45 -6.80 -2.20
N ASP A 21 15.97 -5.55 -2.29
CA ASP A 21 16.76 -4.34 -2.09
C ASP A 21 17.42 -4.31 -0.71
N THR A 22 16.68 -4.66 0.33
CA THR A 22 17.21 -4.71 1.70
C THR A 22 18.33 -5.75 1.82
N VAL A 23 18.17 -6.90 1.17
CA VAL A 23 19.21 -7.95 1.12
C VAL A 23 20.44 -7.46 0.35
N ALA A 24 20.25 -6.83 -0.80
CA ALA A 24 21.32 -6.26 -1.61
C ALA A 24 22.12 -5.20 -0.84
N GLN A 25 21.42 -4.24 -0.20
CA GLN A 25 22.03 -3.19 0.61
C GLN A 25 22.77 -3.74 1.83
N LYS A 26 22.21 -4.76 2.50
CA LYS A 26 22.89 -5.46 3.60
C LYS A 26 24.18 -6.12 3.13
N ASN A 27 24.15 -6.81 1.99
CA ASN A 27 25.33 -7.48 1.44
C ASN A 27 26.38 -6.46 0.97
N ALA A 28 25.97 -5.33 0.40
CA ALA A 28 26.86 -4.22 0.07
C ALA A 28 27.54 -3.66 1.33
N ALA A 29 26.78 -3.37 2.39
CA ALA A 29 27.33 -2.90 3.66
C ALA A 29 28.31 -3.90 4.30
N LEU A 30 28.07 -5.21 4.15
CA LEU A 30 29.01 -6.24 4.59
C LEU A 30 30.32 -6.20 3.81
N ARG A 31 30.27 -5.96 2.49
CA ARG A 31 31.48 -5.81 1.66
C ARG A 31 32.25 -4.54 2.04
N GLU A 32 31.55 -3.41 2.18
CA GLU A 32 32.10 -2.13 2.64
C GLU A 32 32.83 -2.31 3.98
N ALA A 33 32.19 -2.97 4.95
CA ALA A 33 32.79 -3.24 6.26
C ALA A 33 34.03 -4.16 6.19
N LYS A 34 34.05 -5.13 5.27
CA LYS A 34 35.21 -6.01 5.07
C LYS A 34 36.41 -5.26 4.49
N VAL A 35 36.16 -4.35 3.54
CA VAL A 35 37.22 -3.51 2.93
C VAL A 35 37.77 -2.54 3.96
N ALA A 36 36.90 -1.78 4.64
CA ALA A 36 37.33 -0.83 5.66
C ALA A 36 38.11 -1.49 6.81
N LYS A 37 37.82 -2.76 7.12
CA LYS A 37 38.56 -3.52 8.14
C LYS A 37 40.06 -3.68 7.84
N LEU A 38 40.47 -3.52 6.58
CA LEU A 38 41.88 -3.63 6.17
C LEU A 38 42.72 -2.41 6.56
N ASP A 39 42.11 -1.26 6.87
CA ASP A 39 42.79 0.02 7.13
C ASP A 39 43.30 0.19 8.59
N GLY A 40 43.49 -0.91 9.34
CA GLY A 40 44.09 -0.88 10.68
C GLY A 40 43.07 -0.68 11.81
N ASP A 41 43.20 0.40 12.60
CA ASP A 41 42.43 0.58 13.85
C ASP A 41 40.93 0.71 13.61
N LEU A 42 40.17 -0.31 14.02
CA LEU A 42 38.73 -0.41 13.79
C LEU A 42 37.91 0.50 14.70
N SER A 43 38.48 0.94 15.83
CA SER A 43 37.75 1.74 16.81
C SER A 43 37.54 3.17 16.35
N GLU A 44 38.49 3.74 15.59
CA GLU A 44 38.41 5.08 15.01
C GLU A 44 38.04 5.09 13.51
N ASN A 45 38.02 3.94 12.85
CA ASN A 45 37.69 3.84 11.43
C ASN A 45 36.20 4.17 11.18
N ALA A 46 35.92 5.44 10.89
CA ALA A 46 34.59 5.94 10.60
C ALA A 46 33.90 5.19 9.43
N PRO A 47 34.57 4.90 8.29
CA PRO A 47 34.00 4.05 7.24
C PRO A 47 33.53 2.67 7.72
N TYR A 48 34.33 1.99 8.56
CA TYR A 48 33.97 0.69 9.12
C TYR A 48 32.74 0.78 10.03
N GLN A 49 32.69 1.79 10.91
CA GLN A 49 31.54 1.97 11.81
C GLN A 49 30.26 2.27 11.03
N ALA A 50 30.31 3.14 10.03
CA ALA A 50 29.18 3.45 9.16
C ALA A 50 28.66 2.21 8.41
N ALA A 51 29.55 1.42 7.80
CA ALA A 51 29.18 0.20 7.09
C ALA A 51 28.59 -0.87 8.04
N LYS A 52 29.16 -1.00 9.25
CA LYS A 52 28.65 -1.91 10.29
C LYS A 52 27.27 -1.49 10.78
N GLU A 53 27.03 -0.21 10.96
CA GLU A 53 25.71 0.32 11.34
C GLU A 53 24.69 0.09 10.23
N LYS A 54 25.02 0.42 8.98
CA LYS A 54 24.18 0.15 7.80
C LYS A 54 23.81 -1.33 7.71
N PHE A 55 24.78 -2.24 7.88
CA PHE A 55 24.52 -3.69 7.93
C PHE A 55 23.52 -4.07 9.03
N ARG A 56 23.67 -3.52 10.24
CA ARG A 56 22.76 -3.77 11.37
C ARG A 56 21.36 -3.25 11.08
N THR A 57 21.25 -2.05 10.53
CA THR A 57 19.97 -1.42 10.16
C THR A 57 19.25 -2.22 9.09
N MET A 58 19.93 -2.56 7.99
CA MET A 58 19.34 -3.42 6.95
C MET A 58 18.95 -4.80 7.51
N GLY A 59 19.74 -5.37 8.41
CA GLY A 59 19.37 -6.62 9.10
C GLY A 59 18.10 -6.51 9.97
N ARG A 60 17.83 -5.36 10.59
CA ARG A 60 16.57 -5.11 11.33
C ARG A 60 15.39 -4.99 10.37
N ILE A 61 15.55 -4.24 9.28
CA ILE A 61 14.51 -4.08 8.25
C ILE A 61 14.17 -5.43 7.63
N GLN A 62 15.19 -6.22 7.23
CA GLN A 62 15.00 -7.55 6.66
C GLN A 62 14.16 -8.45 7.58
N ARG A 63 14.49 -8.49 8.88
CA ARG A 63 13.71 -9.29 9.86
C ARG A 63 12.27 -8.83 10.00
N ARG A 64 12.02 -7.52 9.92
CA ARG A 64 10.66 -6.97 9.92
C ARG A 64 9.90 -7.41 8.67
N LEU A 65 10.48 -7.25 7.49
CA LEU A 65 9.87 -7.69 6.22
C LEU A 65 9.57 -9.18 6.21
N THR A 66 10.52 -10.03 6.65
CA THR A 66 10.29 -11.48 6.79
C THR A 66 9.11 -11.80 7.69
N ARG A 67 8.97 -11.10 8.83
CA ARG A 67 7.82 -11.29 9.72
C ARG A 67 6.52 -10.91 9.02
N GLU A 68 6.49 -9.75 8.37
CA GLU A 68 5.31 -9.29 7.64
C GLU A 68 4.88 -10.27 6.53
N MET A 69 5.83 -10.82 5.76
CA MET A 69 5.55 -11.85 4.75
C MET A 69 5.00 -13.14 5.38
N ASN A 70 5.61 -13.60 6.49
CA ASN A 70 5.14 -14.78 7.21
C ASN A 70 3.72 -14.59 7.76
N ASP A 71 3.40 -13.39 8.26
CA ASP A 71 2.06 -13.06 8.75
C ASP A 71 1.02 -13.14 7.61
N LEU A 72 1.36 -12.65 6.41
CA LEU A 72 0.50 -12.75 5.22
C LEU A 72 0.31 -14.20 4.74
N ILE A 73 1.33 -15.05 4.87
CA ILE A 73 1.24 -16.48 4.56
C ILE A 73 0.37 -17.19 5.59
N ALA A 74 0.58 -16.92 6.88
CA ALA A 74 -0.15 -17.55 7.98
C ALA A 74 -1.64 -17.19 7.98
N GLN A 75 -1.98 -15.93 7.66
CA GLN A 75 -3.36 -15.47 7.52
C GLN A 75 -4.04 -16.01 6.25
N GLY A 76 -3.25 -16.38 5.24
CA GLY A 76 -3.70 -16.71 3.90
C GLY A 76 -4.11 -15.45 3.13
N HIS A 77 -3.67 -15.32 1.89
CA HIS A 77 -3.92 -14.13 1.06
C HIS A 77 -4.55 -14.46 -0.30
N THR A 78 -5.20 -13.46 -0.87
CA THR A 78 -5.69 -13.44 -2.25
C THR A 78 -5.08 -12.24 -2.96
N LEU A 79 -4.42 -12.48 -4.08
CA LEU A 79 -3.90 -11.42 -4.94
C LEU A 79 -5.00 -10.93 -5.88
N VAL A 80 -5.13 -9.62 -5.99
CA VAL A 80 -6.08 -8.94 -6.89
C VAL A 80 -5.31 -7.94 -7.74
N ASP A 81 -5.51 -8.00 -9.05
CA ASP A 81 -5.01 -6.96 -9.95
C ASP A 81 -5.90 -5.71 -9.85
N PRO A 82 -5.38 -4.54 -9.47
CA PRO A 82 -6.17 -3.30 -9.41
C PRO A 82 -6.88 -2.95 -10.72
N LEU A 83 -6.35 -3.36 -11.88
CA LEU A 83 -7.02 -3.13 -13.16
C LEU A 83 -8.33 -3.92 -13.30
N SER A 84 -8.50 -5.01 -12.55
CA SER A 84 -9.76 -5.76 -12.51
C SER A 84 -10.91 -5.00 -11.86
N TRP A 85 -10.62 -3.89 -11.16
CA TRP A 85 -11.64 -3.01 -10.58
C TRP A 85 -12.26 -2.06 -11.60
N VAL A 86 -11.61 -1.88 -12.75
CA VAL A 86 -12.12 -1.06 -13.85
C VAL A 86 -13.14 -1.89 -14.62
N PRO A 87 -14.36 -1.38 -14.86
CA PRO A 87 -15.36 -2.10 -15.65
C PRO A 87 -14.87 -2.27 -17.09
N SER A 88 -15.00 -3.48 -17.62
CA SER A 88 -14.75 -3.75 -19.05
C SER A 88 -15.84 -3.16 -19.95
N ASP A 89 -17.04 -2.97 -19.40
CA ASP A 89 -18.21 -2.42 -20.10
C ASP A 89 -18.61 -1.08 -19.45
N PRO A 90 -18.68 0.04 -20.20
CA PRO A 90 -19.21 1.31 -19.72
C PRO A 90 -20.67 1.23 -19.23
N ALA A 91 -21.45 0.25 -19.70
CA ALA A 91 -22.82 0.01 -19.26
C ALA A 91 -22.91 -0.90 -18.01
N ALA A 92 -21.78 -1.20 -17.36
CA ALA A 92 -21.76 -1.99 -16.13
C ALA A 92 -22.69 -1.37 -15.07
N PRO A 93 -23.42 -2.20 -14.31
CA PRO A 93 -24.37 -1.72 -13.31
C PRO A 93 -23.66 -0.89 -12.24
N ALA A 94 -24.37 0.11 -11.73
CA ALA A 94 -23.91 0.93 -10.63
C ALA A 94 -23.61 0.06 -9.39
N VAL A 95 -22.61 0.47 -8.62
CA VAL A 95 -22.21 -0.25 -7.41
C VAL A 95 -23.23 0.02 -6.31
N ALA A 96 -23.83 -1.03 -5.76
CA ALA A 96 -24.89 -0.91 -4.76
C ALA A 96 -24.38 -0.54 -3.35
N GLN A 97 -23.14 -0.85 -3.04
CA GLN A 97 -22.50 -0.66 -1.74
C GLN A 97 -20.98 -0.54 -1.89
N ILE A 98 -20.31 0.00 -0.88
CA ILE A 98 -18.85 0.11 -0.86
C ILE A 98 -18.24 -1.29 -0.72
N GLU A 99 -17.39 -1.63 -1.67
CA GLU A 99 -16.64 -2.88 -1.74
C GLU A 99 -15.17 -2.58 -2.06
N ILE A 100 -14.30 -3.58 -1.94
CA ILE A 100 -12.92 -3.45 -2.39
C ILE A 100 -12.91 -3.21 -3.91
N GLY A 101 -12.09 -2.25 -4.35
CA GLY A 101 -12.03 -1.80 -5.74
C GLY A 101 -13.10 -0.76 -6.11
N THR A 102 -13.66 -0.06 -5.13
CA THR A 102 -14.61 1.04 -5.38
C THR A 102 -14.02 2.38 -4.99
N VAL A 103 -14.36 3.41 -5.76
CA VAL A 103 -14.09 4.80 -5.41
C VAL A 103 -15.29 5.32 -4.64
N VAL A 104 -15.00 5.85 -3.45
CA VAL A 104 -15.99 6.49 -2.58
C VAL A 104 -15.64 7.97 -2.44
N THR A 105 -16.65 8.82 -2.61
CA THR A 105 -16.54 10.24 -2.24
C THR A 105 -17.25 10.44 -0.91
N LEU A 106 -16.53 10.95 0.07
CA LEU A 106 -17.04 11.26 1.41
C LEU A 106 -17.21 12.77 1.55
N ASP A 107 -18.31 13.20 2.14
CA ASP A 107 -18.52 14.57 2.60
C ASP A 107 -18.32 14.64 4.12
N TRP A 108 -17.45 15.55 4.53
CA TRP A 108 -17.08 15.86 5.90
C TRP A 108 -17.59 17.24 6.28
N ASN A 109 -18.91 17.39 6.40
CA ASN A 109 -19.55 18.68 6.71
C ASN A 109 -19.21 19.78 5.67
N GLY A 110 -19.33 19.45 4.38
CA GLY A 110 -19.13 20.36 3.25
C GLY A 110 -17.75 20.32 2.61
N ALA A 111 -16.80 19.55 3.15
CA ALA A 111 -15.53 19.24 2.50
C ALA A 111 -15.57 17.83 1.92
N THR A 112 -15.31 17.66 0.62
CA THR A 112 -15.39 16.35 -0.04
C THR A 112 -14.03 15.77 -0.39
N ASP A 113 -13.78 14.52 -0.01
CA ASP A 113 -12.58 13.76 -0.38
C ASP A 113 -12.96 12.47 -1.10
N SER A 114 -12.13 12.04 -2.06
CA SER A 114 -12.32 10.78 -2.79
C SER A 114 -11.25 9.76 -2.45
N PHE A 115 -11.68 8.54 -2.16
CA PHE A 115 -10.80 7.44 -1.77
C PHE A 115 -11.07 6.19 -2.60
N LEU A 116 -10.02 5.44 -2.92
CA LEU A 116 -10.13 4.09 -3.47
C LEU A 116 -10.06 3.08 -2.32
N VAL A 117 -11.12 2.34 -2.06
CA VAL A 117 -11.07 1.23 -1.09
C VAL A 117 -10.27 0.09 -1.70
N ALA A 118 -9.02 -0.06 -1.29
CA ALA A 118 -8.03 -0.92 -1.91
C ALA A 118 -7.64 -2.10 -1.01
N GLY A 119 -6.63 -2.87 -1.40
CA GLY A 119 -6.11 -4.02 -0.66
C GLY A 119 -5.51 -3.64 0.69
N ALA A 120 -5.28 -4.65 1.54
CA ALA A 120 -4.90 -4.49 2.94
C ALA A 120 -3.58 -3.74 3.19
N ARG A 121 -2.78 -3.53 2.14
CA ARG A 121 -1.47 -2.87 2.20
C ARG A 121 -1.34 -1.67 1.25
N ASP A 122 -2.42 -1.31 0.55
CA ASP A 122 -2.44 -0.16 -0.35
C ASP A 122 -2.70 1.12 0.47
N ASN A 123 -1.62 1.70 1.01
CA ASN A 123 -1.66 2.89 1.88
C ASN A 123 -0.67 3.99 1.45
N HIS A 124 -0.16 3.89 0.23
CA HIS A 124 0.71 4.91 -0.35
C HIS A 124 -0.08 6.14 -0.78
N LEU A 125 0.63 7.27 -0.89
CA LEU A 125 0.07 8.51 -1.42
C LEU A 125 0.50 8.63 -2.88
N PRO A 126 -0.45 8.74 -3.83
CA PRO A 126 -0.11 9.06 -5.21
C PRO A 126 0.62 10.40 -5.31
N GLU A 127 1.55 10.51 -6.26
CA GLU A 127 2.30 11.76 -6.50
C GLU A 127 1.40 12.85 -7.09
N GLU A 128 0.38 12.44 -7.85
CA GLU A 128 -0.55 13.32 -8.55
C GLU A 128 -2.01 12.87 -8.38
N GLY A 129 -2.92 13.84 -8.36
CA GLY A 129 -4.37 13.62 -8.28
C GLY A 129 -4.92 13.52 -6.86
N ASP A 130 -6.26 13.54 -6.78
CA ASP A 130 -6.98 13.66 -5.50
C ASP A 130 -7.49 12.32 -4.95
N LEU A 131 -7.24 11.21 -5.67
CA LEU A 131 -7.75 9.89 -5.30
C LEU A 131 -6.71 9.10 -4.50
N VAL A 132 -6.95 8.93 -3.20
CA VAL A 132 -6.01 8.22 -2.31
C VAL A 132 -6.49 6.79 -2.04
N PRO A 133 -5.63 5.74 -2.20
CA PRO A 133 -5.99 4.39 -1.81
C PRO A 133 -6.02 4.27 -0.28
N ILE A 134 -7.08 3.64 0.22
CA ILE A 134 -7.23 3.31 1.64
C ILE A 134 -7.35 1.79 1.80
N PRO A 135 -6.61 1.17 2.73
CA PRO A 135 -6.76 -0.25 2.98
C PRO A 135 -8.15 -0.55 3.53
N TYR A 136 -8.83 -1.56 2.98
CA TYR A 136 -10.15 -1.98 3.48
C TYR A 136 -10.15 -2.42 4.96
N ASN A 137 -8.99 -2.83 5.47
CA ASN A 137 -8.78 -3.24 6.86
C ASN A 137 -8.33 -2.09 7.78
N SER A 138 -8.17 -0.86 7.26
CA SER A 138 -7.94 0.34 8.05
C SER A 138 -9.18 0.73 8.86
N PRO A 139 -9.08 1.58 9.90
CA PRO A 139 -10.24 2.03 10.67
C PRO A 139 -11.33 2.66 9.78
N LEU A 140 -10.93 3.51 8.83
CA LEU A 140 -11.85 4.12 7.87
C LEU A 140 -12.40 3.07 6.89
N GLY A 141 -11.54 2.23 6.29
CA GLY A 141 -11.96 1.18 5.36
C GLY A 141 -13.02 0.25 5.97
N LYS A 142 -12.79 -0.21 7.22
CA LYS A 142 -13.74 -1.06 7.95
C LYS A 142 -15.07 -0.37 8.23
N ALA A 143 -15.07 0.93 8.49
CA ALA A 143 -16.29 1.70 8.74
C ALA A 143 -17.11 1.90 7.44
N LEU A 144 -16.44 1.92 6.30
CA LEU A 144 -17.04 2.15 4.98
C LEU A 144 -17.58 0.89 4.31
N LEU A 145 -16.93 -0.27 4.49
CA LEU A 145 -17.34 -1.50 3.81
C LEU A 145 -18.82 -1.82 4.03
N GLY A 146 -19.53 -2.09 2.94
CA GLY A 146 -20.97 -2.41 2.94
C GLY A 146 -21.91 -1.21 3.08
N ARG A 147 -21.40 0.00 3.31
CA ARG A 147 -22.20 1.23 3.32
C ARG A 147 -22.68 1.58 1.93
N LYS A 148 -23.75 2.36 1.81
CA LYS A 148 -24.37 2.71 0.53
C LYS A 148 -24.28 4.21 0.24
N THR A 149 -24.40 4.57 -1.04
CA THR A 149 -24.54 5.97 -1.46
C THR A 149 -25.71 6.64 -0.74
N GLY A 150 -25.48 7.86 -0.26
CA GLY A 150 -26.43 8.66 0.51
C GLY A 150 -26.52 8.29 1.99
N GLU A 151 -25.76 7.31 2.47
CA GLU A 151 -25.76 6.94 3.88
C GLU A 151 -24.94 7.94 4.72
N ARG A 152 -25.56 8.42 5.81
CA ARG A 152 -24.94 9.25 6.85
C ARG A 152 -24.71 8.42 8.10
N PHE A 153 -23.49 8.39 8.61
CA PHE A 153 -23.17 7.65 9.83
C PHE A 153 -22.07 8.32 10.64
N THR A 154 -21.94 7.92 11.90
CA THR A 154 -20.86 8.37 12.76
C THR A 154 -19.91 7.21 13.04
N ALA A 155 -18.62 7.42 12.82
CA ALA A 155 -17.58 6.45 13.12
C ALA A 155 -16.48 7.04 14.00
N GLU A 156 -15.89 6.19 14.83
CA GLU A 156 -14.67 6.54 15.56
C GLU A 156 -13.46 6.12 14.73
N ILE A 157 -12.74 7.11 14.21
CA ILE A 157 -11.54 6.91 13.38
C ILE A 157 -10.37 7.51 14.14
N ASN A 158 -9.40 6.67 14.52
CA ASN A 158 -8.20 7.08 15.26
C ASN A 158 -8.52 7.89 16.54
N GLY A 159 -9.54 7.46 17.30
CA GLY A 159 -9.97 8.11 18.55
C GLY A 159 -10.77 9.40 18.36
N ARG A 160 -11.14 9.75 17.11
CA ARG A 160 -11.98 10.92 16.80
C ARG A 160 -13.31 10.45 16.25
N ARG A 161 -14.39 10.93 16.86
CA ARG A 161 -15.75 10.72 16.38
C ARG A 161 -16.02 11.67 15.22
N GLN A 162 -16.29 11.12 14.04
CA GLN A 162 -16.52 11.88 12.81
C GLN A 162 -17.86 11.50 12.22
N GLU A 163 -18.64 12.50 11.80
CA GLU A 163 -19.84 12.32 10.99
C GLU A 163 -19.41 12.25 9.52
N ILE A 164 -19.90 11.25 8.81
CA ILE A 164 -19.46 10.90 7.47
C ILE A 164 -20.69 10.69 6.61
N ASP A 165 -20.70 11.38 5.47
CA ASP A 165 -21.72 11.22 4.43
C ASP A 165 -21.11 10.55 3.21
N VAL A 166 -21.70 9.44 2.77
CA VAL A 166 -21.29 8.78 1.53
C VAL A 166 -21.94 9.49 0.35
N ALA A 167 -21.25 10.48 -0.22
CA ALA A 167 -21.77 11.27 -1.32
C ALA A 167 -21.91 10.46 -2.62
N SER A 168 -20.93 9.62 -2.94
CA SER A 168 -20.99 8.75 -4.12
C SER A 168 -20.18 7.46 -3.96
N VAL A 169 -20.62 6.40 -4.63
CA VAL A 169 -19.87 5.14 -4.78
C VAL A 169 -19.87 4.77 -6.26
N ARG A 170 -18.69 4.55 -6.81
CA ARG A 170 -18.52 4.17 -8.23
C ARG A 170 -17.33 3.25 -8.42
N ARG A 171 -17.21 2.69 -9.62
CA ARG A 171 -16.00 1.99 -10.05
C ARG A 171 -14.93 3.02 -10.47
N PRO A 172 -13.63 2.73 -10.28
CA PRO A 172 -12.55 3.58 -10.74
C PRO A 172 -12.44 3.56 -12.27
N THR A 173 -11.90 4.63 -12.84
CA THR A 173 -11.45 4.64 -14.23
C THR A 173 -10.06 4.04 -14.36
N ARG A 174 -9.66 3.70 -15.59
CA ARG A 174 -8.31 3.19 -15.87
C ARG A 174 -7.23 4.21 -15.53
N GLU A 175 -7.45 5.48 -15.85
CA GLU A 175 -6.53 6.58 -15.55
C GLU A 175 -6.36 6.77 -14.05
N GLU A 176 -7.44 6.67 -13.28
CA GLU A 176 -7.39 6.70 -11.82
C GLU A 176 -6.56 5.55 -11.25
N ILE A 177 -6.75 4.32 -11.74
CA ILE A 177 -5.93 3.18 -11.33
C ILE A 177 -4.45 3.38 -11.69
N PHE A 178 -4.15 3.96 -12.85
CA PHE A 178 -2.77 4.26 -13.23
C PHE A 178 -2.12 5.39 -12.44
N ARG A 179 -2.87 6.38 -11.98
CA ARG A 179 -2.35 7.41 -11.06
C ARG A 179 -2.11 6.82 -9.67
N VAL A 180 -3.04 6.01 -9.19
CA VAL A 180 -2.90 5.33 -7.90
C VAL A 180 -1.76 4.30 -7.95
N PHE A 181 -1.64 3.54 -9.03
CA PHE A 181 -0.63 2.49 -9.20
C PHE A 181 0.19 2.72 -10.48
N PRO A 182 1.18 3.64 -10.47
CA PRO A 182 1.96 3.98 -11.66
C PRO A 182 2.68 2.80 -12.30
N SER A 183 3.08 1.79 -11.52
CA SER A 183 3.73 0.58 -12.01
C SER A 183 2.86 -0.30 -12.93
N LEU A 184 1.55 -0.02 -13.02
CA LEU A 184 0.64 -0.71 -13.93
C LEU A 184 0.53 -0.02 -15.30
N GLN A 185 1.08 1.18 -15.45
CA GLN A 185 1.09 1.86 -16.75
C GLN A 185 1.89 1.02 -17.74
N PRO A 186 1.38 0.80 -18.97
CA PRO A 186 2.19 0.17 -20.01
C PRO A 186 3.42 1.04 -20.24
N GLU A 187 4.60 0.42 -20.31
CA GLU A 187 5.80 1.15 -20.71
C GLU A 187 5.49 1.85 -22.03
N THR A 188 5.60 3.19 -22.01
CA THR A 188 5.42 3.98 -23.22
C THR A 188 6.62 3.64 -24.07
N GLY A 189 6.47 2.68 -24.98
CA GLY A 189 7.54 2.28 -25.87
C GLY A 189 8.07 3.52 -26.56
N GLU A 190 9.35 3.83 -26.33
CA GLU A 190 10.11 4.72 -27.19
C GLU A 190 9.97 4.17 -28.61
N ALA A 191 9.21 4.90 -29.44
CA ALA A 191 9.09 4.67 -30.86
C ALA A 191 10.27 5.31 -31.61
#